data_AF-A0A2E7C7B0-F1
#
_entry.id   AF-A0A2E7C7B0-F1
#
_cell.length_a   1.000
_cell.length_b   1.000
_cell.length_c   1.000
_cell.angle_alpha   90.00
_cell.angle_beta   90.00
_cell.angle_gamma   90.00
#
_symmetry.space_group_name_H-M   'P 1'
#
loop_
_entity.id
_entity.type
_entity.pdbx_description
1 polymer ?
#
loop_
_entity_poly.entity_id
_entity_poly.type
_entity_poly.pdbx_seq_one_letter_code
_entity_poly.pdbx_strand_id
1 'polypeptide(L)'
;MKTPIFAALLSSALMLTVTTLAVTLTTALPAVGVRADTGLDERQLKELRRDAQRERRALRKARNQQLNDAVTTLRLEVGDMASHYQERVRAVDTEFDLERVRLEAATESEVAALEAALQKRLAGTLTAVSEAELLNRLSAMEEATAAHQDAVFAARKSGAMRVHEAQLAAEERKDALLSERDQRVLNRAKALGLMQMPQPIIASPIGGELTRTELQWNEREQREVERLHERHLGLLGDYLHGAKLRAWERRNLDEDFALEWQERSELQALESQQRMLNPGLLQAGAAADPVRQEAVRQMTEAAEQQRQIKIRYDQLRRERDILRREEKRRLTTSE
;
A
#
# COMPACT_ATOMS: atom_id res chain seq x y z
N MET A 1 -37.52 -13.85 -17.24
CA MET A 1 -38.45 -13.38 -16.19
C MET A 1 -39.16 -14.58 -15.58
N LYS A 2 -39.36 -14.59 -14.26
CA LYS A 2 -40.35 -15.38 -13.48
C LYS A 2 -40.33 -16.92 -13.55
N THR A 3 -39.70 -17.53 -12.54
CA THR A 3 -40.36 -18.57 -11.71
C THR A 3 -41.53 -17.95 -10.92
N PRO A 4 -42.59 -18.71 -10.57
CA PRO A 4 -42.81 -19.19 -9.17
C PRO A 4 -43.65 -20.52 -9.09
N ILE A 5 -44.05 -21.18 -7.97
CA ILE A 5 -43.56 -21.38 -6.57
C ILE A 5 -44.30 -22.63 -5.98
N PHE A 6 -43.56 -23.62 -5.43
CA PHE A 6 -43.99 -24.64 -4.41
C PHE A 6 -45.17 -25.59 -4.80
N ALA A 7 -45.47 -26.75 -4.20
CA ALA A 7 -45.03 -27.52 -3.00
C ALA A 7 -45.36 -29.04 -3.25
N ALA A 8 -45.22 -30.06 -2.40
CA ALA A 8 -44.52 -30.35 -1.12
C ALA A 8 -44.67 -31.85 -0.75
N LEU A 9 -43.67 -32.47 -0.07
CA LEU A 9 -43.74 -33.73 0.74
C LEU A 9 -44.03 -35.05 -0.04
N LEU A 10 -43.58 -36.27 0.33
CA LEU A 10 -42.81 -36.81 1.48
C LEU A 10 -42.23 -38.19 1.07
N SER A 11 -40.97 -38.53 1.40
CA SER A 11 -40.54 -39.89 1.86
C SER A 11 -39.01 -40.12 1.87
N SER A 12 -38.51 -40.53 3.04
CA SER A 12 -37.61 -41.69 3.24
C SER A 12 -36.20 -41.72 2.64
N ALA A 13 -35.25 -41.24 3.45
CA ALA A 13 -34.07 -41.99 3.90
C ALA A 13 -33.13 -42.68 2.88
N LEU A 14 -32.03 -41.99 2.52
CA LEU A 14 -30.67 -42.50 2.78
C LEU A 14 -29.64 -41.36 2.72
N MET A 15 -29.23 -40.83 3.88
CA MET A 15 -28.10 -39.89 3.99
C MET A 15 -26.97 -40.57 4.76
N LEU A 16 -25.83 -40.76 4.09
CA LEU A 16 -24.67 -41.43 4.64
C LEU A 16 -23.83 -40.42 5.45
N THR A 17 -24.34 -40.05 6.62
CA THR A 17 -23.63 -39.18 7.57
C THR A 17 -22.50 -39.96 8.23
N VAL A 18 -21.25 -39.62 7.92
CA VAL A 18 -20.08 -40.08 8.68
C VAL A 18 -20.11 -39.39 10.06
N THR A 19 -20.70 -40.06 11.04
CA THR A 19 -20.76 -39.59 12.42
C THR A 19 -19.37 -39.63 13.05
N THR A 20 -18.74 -38.47 13.18
CA THR A 20 -17.58 -38.28 14.07
C THR A 20 -18.04 -38.46 15.52
N LEU A 21 -17.81 -39.64 16.08
CA LEU A 21 -18.15 -39.96 17.46
C LEU A 21 -17.21 -39.21 18.42
N ALA A 22 -17.64 -38.02 18.87
CA ALA A 22 -16.97 -37.26 19.90
C ALA A 22 -17.14 -37.96 21.27
N VAL A 23 -16.27 -38.93 21.56
CA VAL A 23 -16.19 -39.55 22.89
C VAL A 23 -15.51 -38.57 23.85
N THR A 24 -16.31 -37.79 24.57
CA THR A 24 -15.85 -37.04 25.75
C THR A 24 -15.53 -38.01 26.88
N LEU A 25 -14.35 -38.62 26.83
CA LEU A 25 -13.83 -39.41 27.94
C LEU A 25 -13.25 -38.46 29.00
N THR A 26 -14.10 -37.97 29.90
CA THR A 26 -13.68 -37.12 31.03
C THR A 26 -12.97 -37.95 32.10
N THR A 27 -11.83 -38.54 31.77
CA THR A 27 -10.94 -39.12 32.77
C THR A 27 -10.23 -37.98 33.49
N ALA A 28 -10.73 -37.65 34.68
CA ALA A 28 -9.88 -37.01 35.67
C ALA A 28 -8.64 -37.89 35.86
N LEU A 29 -7.49 -37.42 35.41
CA LEU A 29 -6.21 -38.07 35.68
C LEU A 29 -5.91 -37.89 37.17
N PRO A 30 -5.98 -38.93 38.02
CA PRO A 30 -5.17 -38.88 39.22
C PRO A 30 -3.72 -38.71 38.77
N ALA A 31 -2.96 -37.89 39.49
CA ALA A 31 -1.51 -37.80 39.32
C ALA A 31 -0.86 -39.09 39.87
N VAL A 32 -1.14 -40.22 39.23
CA VAL A 32 -0.40 -41.46 39.41
C VAL A 32 0.94 -41.23 38.75
N GLY A 33 1.91 -40.81 39.56
CA GLY A 33 3.31 -40.97 39.23
C GLY A 33 3.55 -42.46 39.05
N VAL A 34 3.41 -42.94 37.82
CA VAL A 34 3.86 -44.28 37.43
C VAL A 34 5.39 -44.23 37.53
N ARG A 35 5.89 -44.51 38.74
CA ARG A 35 7.19 -45.16 38.89
C ARG A 35 7.07 -46.45 38.11
N ALA A 36 7.52 -46.40 36.86
CA ALA A 36 7.89 -47.58 36.14
C ALA A 36 9.08 -48.16 36.90
N ASP A 37 8.78 -49.04 37.85
CA ASP A 37 9.77 -49.83 38.59
C ASP A 37 10.28 -50.89 37.61
N THR A 38 11.03 -50.40 36.61
CA THR A 38 11.58 -51.21 35.56
C THR A 38 12.68 -52.05 36.19
N GLY A 39 12.41 -53.34 36.38
CA GLY A 39 13.42 -54.38 36.67
C GLY A 39 14.36 -54.61 35.49
N LEU A 40 14.81 -53.51 34.87
CA LEU A 40 15.79 -53.43 33.80
C LEU A 40 17.13 -53.06 34.41
N ASP A 41 18.17 -53.80 34.06
CA ASP A 41 19.52 -53.50 34.52
C ASP A 41 19.97 -52.11 34.04
N GLU A 42 20.88 -51.47 34.79
CA GLU A 42 21.46 -50.16 34.44
C GLU A 42 22.03 -50.14 33.00
N ARG A 43 22.56 -51.28 32.53
CA ARG A 43 23.04 -51.47 31.16
C ARG A 43 21.92 -51.35 30.13
N GLN A 44 20.76 -51.97 30.39
CA GLN A 44 19.58 -51.93 29.52
C GLN A 44 18.96 -50.53 29.49
N LEU A 45 18.85 -49.86 30.65
CA LEU A 45 18.40 -48.46 30.72
C LEU A 45 19.31 -47.51 29.92
N LYS A 46 20.63 -47.73 29.96
CA LYS A 46 21.61 -46.97 29.20
C LYS A 46 21.53 -47.22 27.68
N GLU A 47 21.17 -48.43 27.28
CA GLU A 47 20.94 -48.81 25.88
C GLU A 47 19.64 -48.17 25.34
N LEU A 48 18.52 -48.33 26.05
CA LEU A 48 17.24 -47.68 25.72
C LEU A 48 17.37 -46.15 25.59
N ARG A 49 18.10 -45.49 26.50
CA ARG A 49 18.36 -44.03 26.40
C ARG A 49 19.22 -43.66 25.19
N ARG A 50 20.16 -44.52 24.77
CA ARG A 50 20.97 -44.30 23.55
C ARG A 50 20.12 -44.44 22.30
N ASP A 51 19.26 -45.45 22.23
CA ASP A 51 18.41 -45.68 21.06
C ASP A 51 17.31 -44.64 20.93
N ALA A 52 16.65 -44.28 22.03
CA ALA A 52 15.73 -43.14 22.05
C ALA A 52 16.42 -41.82 21.66
N GLN A 53 17.71 -41.62 22.00
CA GLN A 53 18.47 -40.46 21.52
C GLN A 53 18.79 -40.54 20.01
N ARG A 54 19.09 -41.73 19.47
CA ARG A 54 19.29 -41.94 18.02
C ARG A 54 17.99 -41.65 17.25
N GLU A 55 16.87 -42.18 17.73
CA GLU A 55 15.54 -41.96 17.17
C GLU A 55 15.18 -40.46 17.16
N ARG A 56 15.30 -39.75 18.30
CA ARG A 56 15.05 -38.29 18.36
C ARG A 56 15.89 -37.50 17.36
N ARG A 57 17.17 -37.88 17.15
CA ARG A 57 18.03 -37.26 16.13
C ARG A 57 17.57 -37.58 14.70
N ALA A 58 17.12 -38.80 14.44
CA ALA A 58 16.59 -39.21 13.14
C ALA A 58 15.28 -38.48 12.80
N LEU A 59 14.33 -38.44 13.74
CA LEU A 59 13.07 -37.69 13.62
C LEU A 59 13.34 -36.20 13.35
N ARG A 60 14.28 -35.59 14.09
CA ARG A 60 14.64 -34.18 13.90
C ARG A 60 15.28 -33.92 12.54
N LYS A 61 16.15 -34.81 12.07
CA LYS A 61 16.72 -34.73 10.72
C LYS A 61 15.61 -34.85 9.66
N ALA A 62 14.67 -35.78 9.82
CA ALA A 62 13.56 -35.98 8.91
C ALA A 62 12.63 -34.75 8.85
N ARG A 63 12.23 -34.20 10.00
CA ARG A 63 11.43 -32.96 10.07
C ARG A 63 12.16 -31.79 9.40
N ASN A 64 13.44 -31.57 9.73
CA ASN A 64 14.18 -30.44 9.16
C ASN A 64 14.37 -30.61 7.63
N GLN A 65 14.49 -31.84 7.13
CA GLN A 65 14.47 -32.11 5.68
C GLN A 65 13.11 -31.76 5.06
N GLN A 66 12.01 -32.27 5.62
CA GLN A 66 10.64 -31.99 5.15
C GLN A 66 10.34 -30.48 5.11
N LEU A 67 10.76 -29.73 6.11
CA LEU A 67 10.60 -28.27 6.16
C LEU A 67 11.45 -27.55 5.09
N ASN A 68 12.69 -27.98 4.85
CA ASN A 68 13.53 -27.43 3.79
C ASN A 68 12.96 -27.74 2.39
N ASP A 69 12.44 -28.95 2.19
CA ASP A 69 11.81 -29.37 0.93
C ASP A 69 10.53 -28.55 0.70
N ALA A 70 9.70 -28.36 1.73
CA ALA A 70 8.52 -27.48 1.69
C ALA A 70 8.88 -26.02 1.36
N VAL A 71 9.91 -25.44 1.99
CA VAL A 71 10.40 -24.09 1.66
C VAL A 71 10.91 -24.01 0.21
N THR A 72 11.57 -25.06 -0.29
CA THR A 72 12.07 -25.11 -1.66
C THR A 72 10.92 -25.20 -2.67
N THR A 73 9.93 -26.06 -2.43
CA THR A 73 8.70 -26.14 -3.21
C THR A 73 7.97 -24.81 -3.27
N LEU A 74 7.75 -24.16 -2.11
CA LEU A 74 7.09 -22.85 -2.05
C LEU A 74 7.84 -21.81 -2.89
N ARG A 75 9.18 -21.76 -2.81
CA ARG A 75 9.99 -20.78 -3.56
C ARG A 75 9.90 -20.96 -5.07
N LEU A 76 9.86 -22.19 -5.57
CA LEU A 76 9.70 -22.47 -7.00
C LEU A 76 8.32 -21.99 -7.48
N GLU A 77 7.26 -22.41 -6.79
CA GLU A 77 5.88 -22.03 -7.14
C GLU A 77 5.63 -20.51 -6.98
N VAL A 78 6.27 -19.87 -6.00
CA VAL A 78 6.29 -18.40 -5.86
C VAL A 78 6.97 -17.73 -7.05
N GLY A 79 8.06 -18.30 -7.58
CA GLY A 79 8.73 -17.82 -8.78
C GLY A 79 7.81 -17.86 -10.01
N ASP A 80 7.14 -18.99 -10.22
CA ASP A 80 6.19 -19.17 -11.33
C ASP A 80 4.95 -18.27 -11.19
N MET A 81 4.46 -18.06 -9.97
CA MET A 81 3.40 -17.07 -9.71
C MET A 81 3.89 -15.64 -9.96
N ALA A 82 5.11 -15.30 -9.53
CA ALA A 82 5.64 -13.93 -9.63
C ALA A 82 5.73 -13.45 -11.08
N SER A 83 6.20 -14.28 -12.01
CA SER A 83 6.27 -13.93 -13.44
C SER A 83 4.88 -13.67 -14.04
N HIS A 84 3.94 -14.61 -13.85
CA HIS A 84 2.56 -14.48 -14.33
C HIS A 84 1.84 -13.23 -13.79
N TYR A 85 2.00 -12.92 -12.50
CA TYR A 85 1.42 -11.70 -11.93
C TYR A 85 2.15 -10.43 -12.36
N GLN A 86 3.47 -10.47 -12.61
CA GLN A 86 4.21 -9.32 -13.14
C GLN A 86 3.73 -8.95 -14.55
N GLU A 87 3.43 -9.93 -15.41
CA GLU A 87 2.84 -9.67 -16.73
C GLU A 87 1.46 -9.02 -16.65
N ARG A 88 0.59 -9.50 -15.75
CA ARG A 88 -0.74 -8.90 -15.51
C ARG A 88 -0.65 -7.48 -14.96
N VAL A 89 0.30 -7.18 -14.08
CA VAL A 89 0.55 -5.82 -13.57
C VAL A 89 1.04 -4.91 -14.70
N ARG A 90 2.00 -5.34 -15.52
CA ARG A 90 2.49 -4.58 -16.69
C ARG A 90 1.38 -4.28 -17.71
N ALA A 91 0.40 -5.17 -17.86
CA ALA A 91 -0.76 -4.90 -18.71
C ALA A 91 -1.59 -3.73 -18.17
N VAL A 92 -1.84 -3.69 -16.85
CA VAL A 92 -2.52 -2.56 -16.19
C VAL A 92 -1.71 -1.26 -16.28
N ASP A 93 -0.38 -1.33 -16.12
CA ASP A 93 0.52 -0.18 -16.36
C ASP A 93 0.36 0.37 -17.79
N THR A 94 0.40 -0.52 -18.78
CA THR A 94 0.29 -0.15 -20.21
C THR A 94 -1.08 0.45 -20.54
N GLU A 95 -2.16 -0.11 -19.99
CA GLU A 95 -3.50 0.46 -20.13
C GLU A 95 -3.59 1.87 -19.53
N PHE A 96 -3.03 2.07 -18.33
CA PHE A 96 -2.99 3.37 -17.67
C PHE A 96 -2.13 4.38 -18.42
N ASP A 97 -0.94 4.01 -18.91
CA ASP A 97 -0.09 4.91 -19.70
C ASP A 97 -0.81 5.39 -20.97
N LEU A 98 -1.55 4.50 -21.65
CA LEU A 98 -2.36 4.85 -22.83
C LEU A 98 -3.57 5.73 -22.47
N GLU A 99 -4.17 5.52 -21.29
CA GLU A 99 -5.27 6.36 -20.78
C GLU A 99 -4.76 7.75 -20.37
N ARG A 100 -3.64 7.84 -19.64
CA ARG A 100 -2.98 9.10 -19.26
C ARG A 100 -2.72 9.98 -20.48
N VAL A 101 -2.08 9.43 -21.53
CA VAL A 101 -1.79 10.18 -22.77
C VAL A 101 -3.07 10.76 -23.40
N ARG A 102 -4.21 10.04 -23.34
CA ARG A 102 -5.50 10.53 -23.86
C ARG A 102 -6.08 11.64 -22.98
N LEU A 103 -5.97 11.53 -21.66
CA LEU A 103 -6.46 12.52 -20.69
C LEU A 103 -5.62 13.80 -20.71
N GLU A 104 -4.30 13.67 -20.89
CA GLU A 104 -3.36 14.78 -21.12
C GLU A 104 -3.72 15.51 -22.42
N ALA A 105 -3.83 14.79 -23.55
CA ALA A 105 -4.21 15.38 -24.84
C ALA A 105 -5.60 16.05 -24.83
N ALA A 106 -6.57 15.49 -24.10
CA ALA A 106 -7.88 16.12 -23.90
C ALA A 106 -7.76 17.45 -23.13
N THR A 107 -6.93 17.47 -22.08
CA THR A 107 -6.67 18.68 -21.27
C THR A 107 -5.91 19.74 -22.08
N GLU A 108 -4.93 19.35 -22.89
CA GLU A 108 -4.23 20.25 -23.82
C GLU A 108 -5.19 20.83 -24.87
N SER A 109 -6.13 20.02 -25.39
CA SER A 109 -7.15 20.50 -26.32
C SER A 109 -8.13 21.50 -25.67
N GLU A 110 -8.50 21.29 -24.41
CA GLU A 110 -9.31 22.23 -23.63
C GLU A 110 -8.55 23.57 -23.42
N VAL A 111 -7.27 23.51 -23.06
CA VAL A 111 -6.41 24.71 -22.90
C VAL A 111 -6.24 25.46 -24.23
N ALA A 112 -5.95 24.77 -25.33
CA ALA A 112 -5.82 25.38 -26.66
C ALA A 112 -7.13 26.06 -27.12
N ALA A 113 -8.29 25.50 -26.76
CA ALA A 113 -9.59 26.13 -27.03
C ALA A 113 -9.78 27.43 -26.21
N LEU A 114 -9.35 27.44 -24.94
CA LEU A 114 -9.36 28.66 -24.10
C LEU A 114 -8.41 29.74 -24.65
N GLU A 115 -7.22 29.36 -25.14
CA GLU A 115 -6.25 30.27 -25.74
C GLU A 115 -6.79 30.88 -27.04
N ALA A 116 -7.38 30.06 -27.92
CA ALA A 116 -8.04 30.53 -29.14
C ALA A 116 -9.24 31.45 -28.85
N ALA A 117 -9.98 31.21 -27.75
CA ALA A 117 -11.06 32.08 -27.31
C ALA A 117 -10.55 33.44 -26.81
N LEU A 118 -9.45 33.47 -26.05
CA LEU A 118 -8.79 34.72 -25.65
C LEU A 118 -8.28 35.49 -26.89
N GLN A 119 -7.56 34.84 -27.81
CA GLN A 119 -7.05 35.48 -29.03
C GLN A 119 -8.16 36.15 -29.84
N LYS A 120 -9.32 35.48 -30.02
CA LYS A 120 -10.50 36.08 -30.68
C LYS A 120 -11.03 37.31 -29.93
N ARG A 121 -11.07 37.26 -28.60
CA ARG A 121 -11.52 38.38 -27.76
C ARG A 121 -10.58 39.59 -27.84
N LEU A 122 -9.26 39.36 -27.89
CA LEU A 122 -8.25 40.41 -28.03
C LEU A 122 -8.12 40.96 -29.47
N ALA A 123 -8.36 40.15 -30.50
CA ALA A 123 -8.38 40.61 -31.89
C ALA A 123 -9.50 41.63 -32.15
N GLY A 124 -10.63 41.50 -31.45
CA GLY A 124 -11.78 42.41 -31.55
C GLY A 124 -11.58 43.79 -30.89
N THR A 125 -10.51 44.01 -30.12
CA THR A 125 -10.31 45.26 -29.35
C THR A 125 -9.36 46.28 -30.00
N LEU A 126 -8.84 46.01 -31.21
CA LEU A 126 -7.70 46.73 -31.81
C LEU A 126 -8.02 48.09 -32.51
N THR A 127 -9.22 48.65 -32.39
CA THR A 127 -9.60 49.93 -33.03
C THR A 127 -10.09 50.98 -32.02
N ALA A 128 -9.16 51.78 -31.48
CA ALA A 128 -9.44 52.88 -30.55
C ALA A 128 -9.41 54.26 -31.24
N VAL A 129 -10.33 55.15 -30.86
CA VAL A 129 -10.49 56.49 -31.45
C VAL A 129 -10.14 57.59 -30.44
N SER A 130 -10.11 57.28 -29.13
CA SER A 130 -9.75 58.21 -28.06
C SER A 130 -8.96 57.56 -26.91
N GLU A 131 -8.30 58.40 -26.10
CA GLU A 131 -7.49 57.99 -24.93
C GLU A 131 -8.33 57.35 -23.80
N ALA A 132 -9.55 57.86 -23.56
CA ALA A 132 -10.46 57.27 -22.58
C ALA A 132 -10.97 55.88 -23.02
N GLU A 133 -11.22 55.68 -24.31
CA GLU A 133 -11.53 54.35 -24.86
C GLU A 133 -10.33 53.40 -24.81
N LEU A 134 -9.11 53.93 -24.96
CA LEU A 134 -7.87 53.14 -24.84
C LEU A 134 -7.71 52.62 -23.41
N LEU A 135 -7.84 53.48 -22.39
CA LEU A 135 -7.76 53.09 -20.98
C LEU A 135 -8.84 52.07 -20.59
N ASN A 136 -10.10 52.30 -20.98
CA ASN A 136 -11.18 51.35 -20.72
C ASN A 136 -10.96 50.00 -21.43
N ARG A 137 -10.37 49.99 -22.63
CA ARG A 137 -10.02 48.74 -23.33
C ARG A 137 -8.82 48.01 -22.72
N LEU A 138 -7.81 48.73 -22.23
CA LEU A 138 -6.68 48.12 -21.52
C LEU A 138 -7.17 47.38 -20.27
N SER A 139 -8.00 48.03 -19.44
CA SER A 139 -8.63 47.40 -18.28
C SER A 139 -9.49 46.19 -18.66
N ALA A 140 -10.30 46.27 -19.72
CA ALA A 140 -11.09 45.14 -20.20
C ALA A 140 -10.24 43.98 -20.78
N MET A 141 -9.05 44.26 -21.30
CA MET A 141 -8.07 43.25 -21.74
C MET A 141 -7.38 42.59 -20.54
N GLU A 142 -7.07 43.33 -19.49
CA GLU A 142 -6.53 42.83 -18.23
C GLU A 142 -7.52 41.89 -17.51
N GLU A 143 -8.79 42.29 -17.39
CA GLU A 143 -9.86 41.41 -16.88
C GLU A 143 -10.02 40.14 -17.75
N ALA A 144 -9.99 40.29 -19.07
CA ALA A 144 -10.11 39.16 -19.99
C ALA A 144 -8.93 38.18 -19.90
N THR A 145 -7.71 38.69 -19.69
CA THR A 145 -6.50 37.86 -19.56
C THR A 145 -6.41 37.20 -18.18
N ALA A 146 -6.80 37.88 -17.11
CA ALA A 146 -6.91 37.30 -15.77
C ALA A 146 -7.94 36.16 -15.74
N ALA A 147 -9.17 36.41 -16.23
CA ALA A 147 -10.21 35.40 -16.30
C ALA A 147 -9.83 34.19 -17.20
N HIS A 148 -9.07 34.43 -18.27
CA HIS A 148 -8.52 33.34 -19.09
C HIS A 148 -7.47 32.51 -18.33
N GLN A 149 -6.57 33.13 -17.57
CA GLN A 149 -5.57 32.41 -16.79
C GLN A 149 -6.20 31.54 -15.70
N ASP A 150 -7.23 32.03 -15.02
CA ASP A 150 -7.97 31.24 -14.02
C ASP A 150 -8.75 30.09 -14.68
N ALA A 151 -9.32 30.30 -15.87
CA ALA A 151 -9.94 29.23 -16.65
C ALA A 151 -8.92 28.16 -17.09
N VAL A 152 -7.72 28.55 -17.54
CA VAL A 152 -6.64 27.62 -17.89
C VAL A 152 -6.12 26.87 -16.66
N PHE A 153 -5.99 27.55 -15.52
CA PHE A 153 -5.63 26.89 -14.25
C PHE A 153 -6.68 25.86 -13.83
N ALA A 154 -7.97 26.22 -13.90
CA ALA A 154 -9.08 25.32 -13.59
C ALA A 154 -9.13 24.10 -14.55
N ALA A 155 -8.94 24.31 -15.85
CA ALA A 155 -8.84 23.23 -16.83
C ALA A 155 -7.66 22.29 -16.53
N ARG A 156 -6.47 22.84 -16.25
CA ARG A 156 -5.29 22.03 -15.86
C ARG A 156 -5.51 21.26 -14.56
N LYS A 157 -6.18 21.86 -13.56
CA LYS A 157 -6.53 21.17 -12.30
C LYS A 157 -7.51 20.03 -12.55
N SER A 158 -8.56 20.25 -13.34
CA SER A 158 -9.52 19.21 -13.70
C SER A 158 -8.88 18.09 -14.53
N GLY A 159 -8.00 18.44 -15.48
CA GLY A 159 -7.20 17.47 -16.23
C GLY A 159 -6.34 16.59 -15.36
N ALA A 160 -5.57 17.18 -14.44
CA ALA A 160 -4.73 16.43 -13.50
C ALA A 160 -5.57 15.59 -12.52
N MET A 161 -6.74 16.04 -12.10
CA MET A 161 -7.68 15.22 -11.30
C MET A 161 -8.13 13.97 -12.08
N ARG A 162 -8.50 14.11 -13.36
CA ARG A 162 -8.87 12.94 -14.19
C ARG A 162 -7.71 11.93 -14.30
N VAL A 163 -6.48 12.41 -14.48
CA VAL A 163 -5.27 11.55 -14.53
C VAL A 163 -5.01 10.87 -13.19
N HIS A 164 -5.16 11.59 -12.07
CA HIS A 164 -5.02 11.04 -10.72
C HIS A 164 -6.08 9.99 -10.41
N GLU A 165 -7.36 10.25 -10.71
CA GLU A 165 -8.44 9.28 -10.57
C GLU A 165 -8.20 8.01 -11.39
N ALA A 166 -7.71 8.14 -12.63
CA ALA A 166 -7.30 7.00 -13.45
C ALA A 166 -6.09 6.25 -12.86
N GLN A 167 -5.13 6.97 -12.25
CA GLN A 167 -3.99 6.36 -11.56
C GLN A 167 -4.44 5.54 -10.34
N LEU A 168 -5.32 6.08 -9.50
CA LEU A 168 -5.91 5.33 -8.37
C LEU A 168 -6.63 4.08 -8.85
N ALA A 169 -7.44 4.17 -9.92
CA ALA A 169 -8.14 3.04 -10.49
C ALA A 169 -7.19 1.99 -11.14
N ALA A 170 -6.02 2.42 -11.61
CA ALA A 170 -4.96 1.51 -12.05
C ALA A 170 -4.29 0.81 -10.85
N GLU A 171 -3.91 1.55 -9.81
CA GLU A 171 -3.36 0.98 -8.57
C GLU A 171 -4.35 0.03 -7.89
N GLU A 172 -5.65 0.33 -7.85
CA GLU A 172 -6.67 -0.59 -7.32
C GLU A 172 -6.76 -1.91 -8.10
N ARG A 173 -6.59 -1.86 -9.43
CA ARG A 173 -6.53 -3.06 -10.26
C ARG A 173 -5.25 -3.86 -9.97
N LYS A 174 -4.11 -3.21 -9.77
CA LYS A 174 -2.85 -3.87 -9.33
C LYS A 174 -2.99 -4.46 -7.93
N ASP A 175 -3.60 -3.74 -6.99
CA ASP A 175 -3.86 -4.17 -5.61
C ASP A 175 -4.68 -5.47 -5.60
N ALA A 176 -5.72 -5.56 -6.43
CA ALA A 176 -6.53 -6.75 -6.57
C ALA A 176 -5.71 -7.95 -7.10
N LEU A 177 -4.90 -7.73 -8.15
CA LEU A 177 -4.00 -8.75 -8.71
C LEU A 177 -2.98 -9.25 -7.68
N LEU A 178 -2.31 -8.34 -6.99
CA LEU A 178 -1.28 -8.68 -6.01
C LEU A 178 -1.90 -9.33 -4.76
N SER A 179 -3.10 -8.93 -4.35
CA SER A 179 -3.79 -9.58 -3.23
C SER A 179 -4.27 -10.98 -3.58
N GLU A 180 -4.67 -11.23 -4.84
CA GLU A 180 -4.95 -12.58 -5.35
C GLU A 180 -3.69 -13.47 -5.28
N ARG A 181 -2.54 -12.95 -5.72
CA ARG A 181 -1.23 -13.63 -5.61
C ARG A 181 -0.89 -13.93 -4.16
N ASP A 182 -0.97 -12.93 -3.28
CA ASP A 182 -0.57 -13.06 -1.88
C ASP A 182 -1.43 -14.12 -1.16
N GLN A 183 -2.75 -14.14 -1.40
CA GLN A 183 -3.62 -15.17 -0.87
C GLN A 183 -3.29 -16.58 -1.39
N ARG A 184 -2.92 -16.73 -2.67
CA ARG A 184 -2.47 -18.02 -3.24
C ARG A 184 -1.19 -18.51 -2.57
N VAL A 185 -0.21 -17.63 -2.38
CA VAL A 185 1.07 -17.95 -1.70
C VAL A 185 0.82 -18.36 -0.25
N LEU A 186 0.01 -17.62 0.50
CA LEU A 186 -0.34 -17.94 1.88
C LEU A 186 -1.11 -19.27 1.99
N ASN A 187 -2.09 -19.51 1.11
CA ASN A 187 -2.81 -20.79 1.04
C ASN A 187 -1.86 -21.97 0.77
N ARG A 188 -0.86 -21.78 -0.11
CA ARG A 188 0.14 -22.81 -0.42
C ARG A 188 1.11 -23.04 0.72
N ALA A 189 1.61 -21.99 1.36
CA ALA A 189 2.44 -22.09 2.56
C ALA A 189 1.72 -22.79 3.73
N LYS A 190 0.41 -22.54 3.89
CA LYS A 190 -0.45 -23.27 4.83
C LYS A 190 -0.57 -24.75 4.49
N ALA A 191 -0.78 -25.09 3.21
CA ALA A 191 -0.86 -26.47 2.75
C ALA A 191 0.48 -27.24 2.89
N LEU A 192 1.60 -26.52 2.81
CA LEU A 192 2.95 -27.03 3.04
C LEU A 192 3.35 -27.06 4.54
N GLY A 193 2.44 -26.68 5.45
CA GLY A 193 2.67 -26.68 6.90
C GLY A 193 3.57 -25.56 7.43
N LEU A 194 4.07 -24.66 6.57
CA LEU A 194 5.05 -23.63 6.94
C LEU A 194 4.47 -22.53 7.85
N MET A 195 3.16 -22.30 7.79
CA MET A 195 2.44 -21.37 8.67
C MET A 195 2.14 -21.94 10.08
N GLN A 196 2.43 -23.21 10.34
CA GLN A 196 2.19 -23.84 11.64
C GLN A 196 3.50 -23.94 12.42
N MET A 197 3.44 -23.83 13.74
CA MET A 197 4.59 -24.12 14.59
C MET A 197 4.93 -25.62 14.49
N PRO A 198 6.16 -26.01 14.11
CA PRO A 198 6.54 -27.42 14.02
C PRO A 198 6.41 -28.13 15.37
N GLN A 199 6.12 -29.43 15.39
CA GLN A 199 6.08 -30.16 16.66
C GLN A 199 7.50 -30.34 17.25
N PRO A 200 7.71 -30.07 18.56
CA PRO A 200 9.00 -30.27 19.22
C PRO A 200 9.23 -31.75 19.54
N ILE A 201 10.41 -32.25 19.19
CA ILE A 201 10.78 -33.65 19.37
C ILE A 201 11.43 -33.81 20.75
N ILE A 202 10.59 -33.83 21.79
CA ILE A 202 11.02 -33.91 23.19
C ILE A 202 11.49 -35.31 23.59
N ALA A 203 12.37 -35.36 24.59
CA ALA A 203 12.75 -36.57 25.31
C ALA A 203 11.69 -36.91 26.37
N SER A 204 11.26 -38.17 26.35
CA SER A 204 10.38 -38.78 27.36
C SER A 204 11.21 -39.46 28.47
N PRO A 205 10.70 -39.53 29.71
CA PRO A 205 11.36 -40.25 30.81
C PRO A 205 11.53 -41.75 30.50
N ILE A 206 12.72 -42.29 30.77
CA ILE A 206 13.05 -43.73 30.61
C ILE A 206 13.62 -44.25 31.92
N GLY A 207 12.89 -45.16 32.59
CA GLY A 207 13.30 -45.79 33.85
C GLY A 207 13.40 -44.84 35.05
N GLY A 208 12.67 -43.71 35.04
CA GLY A 208 12.75 -42.67 36.07
C GLY A 208 12.62 -41.27 35.47
N GLU A 209 13.10 -40.26 36.19
CA GLU A 209 13.09 -38.86 35.75
C GLU A 209 13.99 -38.60 34.51
N LEU A 210 13.74 -37.49 33.82
CA LEU A 210 14.57 -37.03 32.72
C LEU A 210 15.99 -36.71 33.19
N THR A 211 16.99 -37.20 32.46
CA THR A 211 18.38 -36.82 32.74
C THR A 211 18.63 -35.34 32.41
N ARG A 212 19.64 -34.71 33.04
CA ARG A 212 20.07 -33.33 32.74
C ARG A 212 20.28 -33.09 31.23
N THR A 213 20.79 -34.10 30.51
CA THR A 213 20.98 -34.06 29.05
C THR A 213 19.68 -34.09 28.24
N GLU A 214 18.63 -34.70 28.78
CA GLU A 214 17.30 -34.76 28.15
C GLU A 214 16.50 -33.49 28.43
N LEU A 215 16.61 -32.91 29.63
CA LEU A 215 16.11 -31.57 29.93
C LEU A 215 16.74 -30.51 29.00
N GLN A 216 18.07 -30.52 28.88
CA GLN A 216 18.78 -29.63 27.94
C GLN A 216 18.45 -29.88 26.47
N TRP A 217 18.05 -31.09 26.10
CA TRP A 217 17.54 -31.37 24.76
C TRP A 217 16.19 -30.70 24.55
N ASN A 218 15.26 -30.85 25.50
CA ASN A 218 13.92 -30.27 25.43
C ASN A 218 13.95 -28.74 25.34
N GLU A 219 14.74 -28.07 26.18
CA GLU A 219 14.92 -26.61 26.14
C GLU A 219 15.48 -26.12 24.78
N ARG A 220 16.43 -26.85 24.20
CA ARG A 220 17.03 -26.50 22.90
C ARG A 220 16.05 -26.72 21.76
N GLU A 221 15.26 -27.79 21.83
CA GLU A 221 14.30 -28.18 20.82
C GLU A 221 13.12 -27.19 20.74
N GLN A 222 12.61 -26.73 21.89
CA GLN A 222 11.60 -25.66 21.95
C GLN A 222 12.10 -24.38 21.26
N ARG A 223 13.27 -23.88 21.67
CA ARG A 223 13.90 -22.69 21.08
C ARG A 223 14.29 -22.83 19.61
N GLU A 224 14.40 -24.06 19.10
CA GLU A 224 14.68 -24.32 17.68
C GLU A 224 13.40 -24.33 16.86
N VAL A 225 12.34 -24.94 17.38
CA VAL A 225 11.00 -24.91 16.79
C VAL A 225 10.47 -23.49 16.67
N GLU A 226 10.62 -22.68 17.73
CA GLU A 226 10.29 -21.24 17.73
C GLU A 226 11.04 -20.51 16.61
N ARG A 227 12.37 -20.62 16.56
CA ARG A 227 13.20 -20.00 15.51
C ARG A 227 12.94 -20.52 14.10
N LEU A 228 12.49 -21.77 13.93
CA LEU A 228 12.05 -22.29 12.63
C LEU A 228 10.73 -21.65 12.21
N HIS A 229 9.77 -21.53 13.15
CA HIS A 229 8.49 -20.88 12.90
C HIS A 229 8.65 -19.39 12.55
N GLU A 230 9.43 -18.64 13.33
CA GLU A 230 9.81 -17.24 13.05
C GLU A 230 10.41 -17.09 11.65
N ARG A 231 11.33 -17.99 11.25
CA ARG A 231 11.93 -17.98 9.90
C ARG A 231 10.91 -18.25 8.81
N HIS A 232 9.96 -19.14 9.02
CA HIS A 232 8.90 -19.41 8.04
C HIS A 232 7.94 -18.22 7.91
N LEU A 233 7.54 -17.60 9.03
CA LEU A 233 6.72 -16.38 9.00
C LEU A 233 7.46 -15.21 8.34
N GLY A 234 8.76 -15.05 8.60
CA GLY A 234 9.61 -14.05 7.95
C GLY A 234 9.71 -14.22 6.43
N LEU A 235 9.65 -15.46 5.91
CA LEU A 235 9.55 -15.73 4.46
C LEU A 235 8.17 -15.37 3.86
N LEU A 236 7.15 -15.19 4.71
CA LEU A 236 5.78 -14.89 4.31
C LEU A 236 5.38 -13.42 4.56
N GLY A 237 6.21 -12.64 5.25
CA GLY A 237 5.91 -11.26 5.68
C GLY A 237 5.40 -10.36 4.54
N ASP A 238 6.07 -10.38 3.38
CA ASP A 238 5.66 -9.58 2.22
C ASP A 238 4.22 -9.86 1.77
N TYR A 239 3.75 -11.11 1.93
CA TYR A 239 2.39 -11.53 1.57
C TYR A 239 1.38 -11.29 2.71
N LEU A 240 1.82 -11.41 3.98
CA LEU A 240 1.00 -11.12 5.17
C LEU A 240 0.69 -9.62 5.31
N HIS A 241 1.69 -8.76 5.06
CA HIS A 241 1.58 -7.31 5.20
C HIS A 241 1.28 -6.60 3.86
N GLY A 242 1.41 -7.28 2.71
CA GLY A 242 1.30 -6.68 1.38
C GLY A 242 0.01 -5.88 1.13
N ALA A 243 -1.14 -6.42 1.53
CA ALA A 243 -2.42 -5.71 1.39
C ALA A 243 -2.51 -4.46 2.27
N LYS A 244 -1.95 -4.49 3.50
CA LYS A 244 -1.88 -3.32 4.40
C LYS A 244 -0.95 -2.24 3.83
N LEU A 245 0.19 -2.64 3.27
CA LEU A 245 1.19 -1.75 2.66
C LEU A 245 0.64 -1.04 1.42
N ARG A 246 0.01 -1.78 0.51
CA ARG A 246 -0.57 -1.22 -0.72
C ARG A 246 -1.72 -0.25 -0.45
N ALA A 247 -2.60 -0.58 0.50
CA ALA A 247 -3.65 0.33 0.96
C ALA A 247 -3.09 1.61 1.62
N TRP A 248 -1.91 1.55 2.24
CA TRP A 248 -1.19 2.72 2.77
C TRP A 248 -0.50 3.52 1.64
N GLU A 249 0.10 2.86 0.65
CA GLU A 249 0.70 3.49 -0.53
C GLU A 249 -0.34 4.29 -1.35
N ARG A 250 -1.51 3.71 -1.63
CA ARG A 250 -2.60 4.40 -2.34
C ARG A 250 -3.13 5.63 -1.59
N ARG A 251 -3.25 5.57 -0.26
CA ARG A 251 -3.63 6.75 0.56
C ARG A 251 -2.60 7.87 0.46
N ASN A 252 -1.31 7.54 0.45
CA ASN A 252 -0.27 8.56 0.30
C ASN A 252 -0.32 9.26 -1.06
N LEU A 253 -0.68 8.54 -2.13
CA LEU A 253 -0.87 9.15 -3.47
C LEU A 253 -1.98 10.22 -3.46
N ASP A 254 -3.14 9.92 -2.88
CA ASP A 254 -4.24 10.89 -2.71
C ASP A 254 -3.79 12.12 -1.90
N GLU A 255 -3.11 11.86 -0.80
CA GLU A 255 -2.62 12.89 0.12
C GLU A 255 -1.58 13.83 -0.50
N ASP A 256 -0.71 13.30 -1.37
CA ASP A 256 0.35 14.05 -2.04
C ASP A 256 -0.20 14.87 -3.21
N PHE A 257 -1.10 14.28 -4.00
CA PHE A 257 -1.85 15.00 -5.03
C PHE A 257 -2.64 16.18 -4.45
N ALA A 258 -3.31 15.96 -3.31
CA ALA A 258 -4.05 17.01 -2.61
C ALA A 258 -3.14 18.15 -2.14
N LEU A 259 -1.99 17.85 -1.53
CA LEU A 259 -1.01 18.87 -1.11
C LEU A 259 -0.45 19.66 -2.29
N GLU A 260 -0.05 18.98 -3.37
CA GLU A 260 0.52 19.63 -4.55
C GLU A 260 -0.49 20.61 -5.18
N TRP A 261 -1.74 20.21 -5.33
CA TRP A 261 -2.76 21.09 -5.90
C TRP A 261 -3.24 22.19 -4.96
N GLN A 262 -3.12 22.00 -3.64
CA GLN A 262 -3.33 23.08 -2.67
C GLN A 262 -2.24 24.15 -2.81
N GLU A 263 -0.97 23.75 -2.84
CA GLU A 263 0.18 24.65 -3.08
C GLU A 263 0.06 25.40 -4.40
N ARG A 264 -0.19 24.68 -5.51
CA ARG A 264 -0.40 25.29 -6.84
C ARG A 264 -1.53 26.31 -6.83
N SER A 265 -2.61 26.08 -6.08
CA SER A 265 -3.74 27.01 -6.00
C SER A 265 -3.43 28.28 -5.20
N GLU A 266 -2.67 28.19 -4.11
CA GLU A 266 -2.22 29.37 -3.37
C GLU A 266 -1.20 30.19 -4.18
N LEU A 267 -0.30 29.53 -4.91
CA LEU A 267 0.66 30.21 -5.78
C LEU A 267 -0.04 30.93 -6.96
N GLN A 268 -1.02 30.28 -7.62
CA GLN A 268 -1.83 30.92 -8.67
C GLN A 268 -2.56 32.16 -8.15
N ALA A 269 -3.10 32.11 -6.92
CA ALA A 269 -3.80 33.25 -6.31
C ALA A 269 -2.89 34.45 -6.02
N LEU A 270 -1.60 34.23 -5.75
CA LEU A 270 -0.60 35.30 -5.64
C LEU A 270 -0.10 35.78 -7.00
N GLU A 271 0.05 34.87 -7.98
CA GLU A 271 0.44 35.24 -9.34
C GLU A 271 -0.63 36.10 -10.03
N SER A 272 -1.92 35.84 -9.82
CA SER A 272 -2.99 36.69 -10.35
C SER A 272 -2.98 38.09 -9.73
N GLN A 273 -2.75 38.20 -8.40
CA GLN A 273 -2.56 39.48 -7.71
C GLN A 273 -1.33 40.25 -8.24
N GLN A 274 -0.18 39.59 -8.42
CA GLN A 274 1.01 40.21 -9.01
C GLN A 274 0.77 40.69 -10.45
N ARG A 275 -0.02 39.96 -11.25
CA ARG A 275 -0.34 40.33 -12.64
C ARG A 275 -1.29 41.52 -12.75
N MET A 276 -2.11 41.80 -11.73
CA MET A 276 -2.89 43.05 -11.66
C MET A 276 -2.02 44.28 -11.35
N LEU A 277 -0.80 44.10 -10.82
CA LEU A 277 0.15 45.18 -10.51
C LEU A 277 1.14 45.47 -11.67
N ASN A 278 0.72 45.18 -12.90
CA ASN A 278 1.61 45.10 -14.07
C ASN A 278 2.33 46.44 -14.37
N PRO A 279 3.67 46.45 -14.56
CA PRO A 279 4.42 47.68 -14.87
C PRO A 279 3.95 48.45 -16.11
N GLY A 280 3.24 47.81 -17.05
CA GLY A 280 2.63 48.49 -18.20
C GLY A 280 1.66 49.61 -17.80
N LEU A 281 0.77 49.36 -16.82
CA LEU A 281 -0.13 50.38 -16.27
C LEU A 281 0.64 51.52 -15.57
N LEU A 282 1.72 51.17 -14.88
CA LEU A 282 2.55 52.13 -14.14
C LEU A 282 3.44 52.98 -15.07
N GLN A 283 3.77 52.48 -16.27
CA GLN A 283 4.53 53.21 -17.30
C GLN A 283 3.67 54.02 -18.27
N ALA A 284 2.39 53.67 -18.46
CA ALA A 284 1.51 54.25 -19.50
C ALA A 284 1.09 55.74 -19.29
N GLY A 285 1.59 56.43 -18.26
CA GLY A 285 1.73 57.91 -18.33
C GLY A 285 1.32 58.76 -17.13
N ALA A 286 0.67 58.23 -16.08
CA ALA A 286 0.05 59.09 -15.04
C ALA A 286 0.35 58.76 -13.56
N ALA A 287 1.04 57.66 -13.24
CA ALA A 287 1.31 57.29 -11.85
C ALA A 287 2.42 58.16 -11.22
N ALA A 288 2.08 58.91 -10.17
CA ALA A 288 3.04 59.61 -9.33
C ALA A 288 3.96 58.62 -8.58
N ASP A 289 5.20 59.03 -8.26
CA ASP A 289 6.20 58.18 -7.59
C ASP A 289 5.69 57.36 -6.37
N PRO A 290 4.87 57.88 -5.42
CA PRO A 290 4.36 57.06 -4.33
C PRO A 290 3.50 55.87 -4.78
N VAL A 291 2.77 55.97 -5.90
CA VAL A 291 1.98 54.85 -6.45
C VAL A 291 2.88 53.75 -7.01
N ARG A 292 4.02 54.13 -7.62
CA ARG A 292 5.02 53.17 -8.11
C ARG A 292 5.75 52.51 -6.96
N GLN A 293 6.09 53.26 -5.91
CA GLN A 293 6.72 52.72 -4.69
C GLN A 293 5.81 51.72 -3.97
N GLU A 294 4.51 52.02 -3.84
CA GLU A 294 3.53 51.10 -3.26
C GLU A 294 3.39 49.82 -4.10
N ALA A 295 3.27 49.93 -5.42
CA ALA A 295 3.18 48.75 -6.30
C ALA A 295 4.45 47.88 -6.25
N VAL A 296 5.65 48.49 -6.22
CA VAL A 296 6.91 47.75 -6.01
C VAL A 296 6.92 47.06 -4.65
N ARG A 297 6.44 47.70 -3.57
CA ARG A 297 6.34 47.08 -2.25
C ARG A 297 5.42 45.87 -2.27
N GLN A 298 4.23 45.99 -2.87
CA GLN A 298 3.27 44.89 -3.00
C GLN A 298 3.81 43.74 -3.86
N MET A 299 4.57 44.02 -4.93
CA MET A 299 5.27 42.98 -5.68
C MET A 299 6.33 42.26 -4.84
N THR A 300 7.11 42.98 -4.02
CA THR A 300 8.10 42.35 -3.12
C THR A 300 7.44 41.52 -2.01
N GLU A 301 6.36 42.02 -1.41
CA GLU A 301 5.56 41.31 -0.40
C GLU A 301 4.98 40.01 -0.98
N ALA A 302 4.37 40.06 -2.17
CA ALA A 302 3.84 38.88 -2.83
C ALA A 302 4.95 37.85 -3.20
N ALA A 303 6.14 38.31 -3.59
CA ALA A 303 7.28 37.43 -3.83
C ALA A 303 7.84 36.80 -2.54
N GLU A 304 7.76 37.50 -1.41
CA GLU A 304 8.05 36.91 -0.09
C GLU A 304 7.00 35.88 0.32
N GLN A 305 5.71 36.16 0.14
CA GLN A 305 4.62 35.23 0.40
C GLN A 305 4.73 33.95 -0.45
N GLN A 306 5.05 34.07 -1.75
CA GLN A 306 5.33 32.91 -2.62
C GLN A 306 6.48 32.04 -2.09
N ARG A 307 7.55 32.65 -1.55
CA ARG A 307 8.65 31.90 -0.92
C ARG A 307 8.22 31.24 0.39
N GLN A 308 7.46 31.93 1.23
CA GLN A 308 6.94 31.39 2.49
C GLN A 308 6.00 30.21 2.26
N ILE A 309 5.11 30.27 1.26
CA ILE A 309 4.23 29.16 0.86
C ILE A 309 5.05 27.93 0.48
N LYS A 310 6.05 28.08 -0.40
CA LYS A 310 6.92 26.96 -0.82
C LYS A 310 7.68 26.35 0.36
N ILE A 311 8.27 27.17 1.24
CA ILE A 311 8.94 26.71 2.46
C ILE A 311 7.98 25.93 3.37
N ARG A 312 6.74 26.41 3.54
CA ARG A 312 5.70 25.76 4.35
C ARG A 312 5.30 24.40 3.76
N TYR A 313 5.08 24.31 2.45
CA TYR A 313 4.74 23.03 1.80
C TYR A 313 5.92 22.05 1.77
N ASP A 314 7.15 22.52 1.57
CA ASP A 314 8.36 21.70 1.71
C ASP A 314 8.54 21.15 3.13
N GLN A 315 8.23 21.96 4.16
CA GLN A 315 8.22 21.51 5.55
C GLN A 315 7.14 20.43 5.77
N LEU A 316 5.90 20.67 5.34
CA LEU A 316 4.80 19.71 5.46
C LEU A 316 5.12 18.38 4.77
N ARG A 317 5.66 18.40 3.55
CA ARG A 317 6.07 17.18 2.82
C ARG A 317 7.15 16.41 3.60
N ARG A 318 8.17 17.09 4.16
CA ARG A 318 9.22 16.46 4.99
C ARG A 318 8.70 15.87 6.29
N GLU A 319 7.79 16.57 6.98
CA GLU A 319 7.17 16.07 8.22
C GLU A 319 6.33 14.81 7.94
N ARG A 320 5.54 14.81 6.87
CA ARG A 320 4.80 13.62 6.42
C ARG A 320 5.71 12.48 6.04
N ASP A 321 6.81 12.72 5.31
CA ASP A 321 7.79 11.68 4.98
C ASP A 321 8.40 11.00 6.22
N ILE A 322 8.61 11.75 7.30
CA ILE A 322 9.11 11.21 8.58
C ILE A 322 8.03 10.33 9.23
N LEU A 323 6.81 10.83 9.37
CA LEU A 323 5.68 10.09 9.95
C LEU A 323 5.38 8.80 9.15
N ARG A 324 5.34 8.90 7.82
CA ARG A 324 5.16 7.79 6.88
C ARG A 324 6.20 6.68 7.05
N ARG A 325 7.46 7.02 7.32
CA ARG A 325 8.51 6.01 7.60
C ARG A 325 8.25 5.25 8.90
N GLU A 326 7.70 5.90 9.92
CA GLU A 326 7.30 5.21 11.15
C GLU A 326 6.05 4.35 10.96
N GLU A 327 5.04 4.86 10.27
CA GLU A 327 3.82 4.11 9.94
C GLU A 327 4.13 2.85 9.13
N LYS A 328 4.92 2.99 8.05
CA LYS A 328 5.33 1.85 7.22
C LYS A 328 6.07 0.78 8.03
N ARG A 329 6.95 1.18 8.97
CA ARG A 329 7.58 0.25 9.92
C ARG A 329 6.54 -0.48 10.77
N ARG A 330 5.63 0.25 11.42
CA ARG A 330 4.57 -0.32 12.28
C ARG A 330 3.69 -1.32 11.53
N LEU A 331 3.37 -1.08 10.25
CA LEU A 331 2.64 -2.03 9.40
C LEU A 331 3.39 -3.34 9.11
N THR A 332 4.74 -3.32 9.14
CA THR A 332 5.61 -4.48 8.86
C THR A 332 6.15 -5.20 10.10
N THR A 333 6.14 -4.59 11.28
CA THR A 333 6.56 -5.22 12.55
C THR A 333 5.40 -5.52 13.50
N SER A 334 4.14 -5.38 13.05
CA SER A 334 2.97 -5.80 13.83
C SER A 334 2.54 -7.23 13.51
N GLU A 335 3.25 -8.19 14.12
CA GLU A 335 2.71 -9.40 14.76
C GLU A 335 3.80 -10.09 15.60
#